data_AF-A0A925V286-F1
#
_entry.id   AF-A0A925V286-F1
#
_cell.length_a   1.000
_cell.length_b   1.000
_cell.length_c   1.000
_cell.angle_alpha   90.00
_cell.angle_beta   90.00
_cell.angle_gamma   90.00
#
_symmetry.space_group_name_H-M   'P 1'
#
loop_
_entity.id
_entity.type
_entity.pdbx_description
1 polymer ?
#
loop_
_entity_poly.entity_id
_entity_poly.type
_entity_poly.pdbx_seq_one_letter_code
_entity_poly.pdbx_strand_id
1 'polypeptide(L)'
;GGKAVRLVDGDTTHPGDTLRFEVSCATPQHVAVLSVDGAGTISAYHPTGPRAERVEPGQHVVLDGAIELDDVLGRETLHAVFCSEAVAVDELRAALERDRDAPHFADGCTSARMVLEKRR
;
A
#
# COMPACT_ATOMS: atom_id res chain seq x y z
N GLY A 1 6.34 21.34 -12.56
CA GLY A 1 5.35 21.19 -11.48
C GLY A 1 4.25 20.29 -11.97
N GLY A 2 4.24 19.03 -11.52
CA GLY A 2 3.20 18.07 -11.90
C GLY A 2 1.91 18.33 -11.13
N LYS A 3 0.76 18.12 -11.78
CA LYS A 3 -0.55 18.20 -11.13
C LYS A 3 -0.79 16.89 -10.38
N ALA A 4 -1.01 16.96 -9.07
CA ALA A 4 -1.46 15.79 -8.32
C ALA A 4 -2.91 15.45 -8.72
N VAL A 5 -3.17 14.18 -9.01
CA VAL A 5 -4.50 13.64 -9.27
C VAL A 5 -4.77 12.57 -8.23
N ARG A 6 -6.00 12.54 -7.71
CA ARG A 6 -6.42 11.47 -6.80
C ARG A 6 -6.80 10.25 -7.63
N LEU A 7 -6.13 9.13 -7.36
CA LEU A 7 -6.44 7.84 -7.96
C LEU A 7 -7.54 7.13 -7.17
N VAL A 8 -8.32 6.32 -7.87
CA VAL A 8 -9.29 5.36 -7.32
C VAL A 8 -9.05 3.96 -7.88
N ASP A 9 -9.73 2.97 -7.32
CA ASP A 9 -9.66 1.59 -7.80
C ASP A 9 -9.99 1.48 -9.29
N GLY A 10 -9.14 0.77 -10.03
CA GLY A 10 -9.22 0.57 -11.47
C GLY A 10 -8.57 1.67 -12.32
N ASP A 11 -8.06 2.75 -11.70
CA ASP A 11 -7.41 3.82 -12.46
C ASP A 11 -6.11 3.35 -13.13
N THR A 12 -5.76 4.06 -14.21
CA THR A 12 -4.53 3.83 -14.96
C THR A 12 -3.39 4.69 -14.40
N THR A 13 -2.22 4.09 -14.27
CA THR A 13 -0.95 4.76 -13.97
C THR A 13 0.07 4.49 -15.07
N HIS A 14 1.15 5.26 -15.06
CA HIS A 14 2.24 5.12 -16.01
C HIS A 14 3.59 4.99 -15.29
N PRO A 15 4.59 4.34 -15.90
CA PRO A 15 5.97 4.38 -15.41
C PRO A 15 6.44 5.83 -15.22
N GLY A 16 7.16 6.07 -14.12
CA GLY A 16 7.62 7.40 -13.71
C GLY A 16 6.59 8.22 -12.93
N ASP A 17 5.32 7.78 -12.83
CA ASP A 17 4.37 8.42 -11.93
C ASP A 17 4.84 8.30 -10.49
N THR A 18 4.70 9.40 -9.73
CA THR A 18 5.02 9.42 -8.30
C THR A 18 3.75 9.31 -7.47
N LEU A 19 3.62 8.21 -6.74
CA LEU A 19 2.49 7.95 -5.85
C LEU A 19 2.74 8.47 -4.44
N ARG A 20 1.69 9.03 -3.84
CA ARG A 20 1.58 9.29 -2.40
C ARG A 20 0.31 8.65 -1.88
N PHE A 21 0.35 8.21 -0.63
CA PHE A 21 -0.74 7.45 -0.03
C PHE A 21 -1.45 8.30 1.02
N GLU A 22 -2.77 8.21 1.01
CA GLU A 22 -3.63 8.77 2.04
C GLU A 22 -4.42 7.63 2.69
N VAL A 23 -4.53 7.67 4.01
CA VAL A 23 -5.35 6.71 4.75
C VAL A 23 -6.32 7.43 5.68
N SER A 24 -7.37 6.73 6.08
CA SER A 24 -8.36 7.23 7.03
C SER A 24 -8.51 6.23 8.16
N CYS A 25 -8.22 6.65 9.38
CA CYS A 25 -8.25 5.83 10.59
C CYS A 25 -9.14 6.51 11.63
N ALA A 26 -10.10 5.78 12.22
CA ALA A 26 -10.96 6.33 13.28
C ALA A 26 -10.31 6.30 14.67
N THR A 27 -9.32 5.42 14.85
CA THR A 27 -8.54 5.24 16.08
C THR A 27 -7.05 5.13 15.69
N PRO A 28 -6.11 5.28 16.64
CA PRO A 28 -4.70 5.10 16.31
C PRO A 28 -4.45 3.66 15.84
N GLN A 29 -3.79 3.50 14.70
CA GLN A 29 -3.48 2.20 14.11
C GLN A 29 -2.05 2.15 13.60
N HIS A 30 -1.47 0.96 13.52
CA HIS A 30 -0.20 0.74 12.84
C HIS A 30 -0.48 0.39 11.37
N VAL A 31 0.05 1.19 10.46
CA VAL A 31 -0.27 1.14 9.03
C VAL A 31 0.94 0.70 8.23
N ALA A 32 0.70 -0.15 7.24
CA ALA A 32 1.65 -0.48 6.19
C ALA A 32 0.94 -0.47 4.83
N VAL A 33 1.63 -0.03 3.79
CA VAL A 33 1.16 -0.11 2.40
C VAL A 33 2.12 -1.01 1.65
N LEU A 34 1.59 -2.12 1.13
CA LEU A 34 2.32 -3.08 0.30
C LEU A 34 1.74 -3.08 -1.11
N SER A 35 2.59 -3.31 -2.11
CA SER A 35 2.22 -3.45 -3.52
C SER A 35 2.56 -4.84 -4.01
N VAL A 36 1.72 -5.39 -4.88
CA VAL A 36 2.02 -6.53 -5.75
C VAL A 36 1.96 -6.06 -7.19
N ASP A 37 3.10 -6.03 -7.87
CA ASP A 37 3.20 -5.52 -9.24
C ASP A 37 2.76 -6.55 -10.31
N GLY A 38 2.80 -6.15 -11.59
CA GLY A 38 2.44 -7.01 -12.71
C GLY A 38 3.36 -8.22 -12.91
N ALA A 39 4.55 -8.23 -12.31
CA ALA A 39 5.47 -9.37 -12.27
C ALA A 39 5.26 -10.26 -11.03
N GLY A 40 4.39 -9.84 -10.09
CA GLY A 40 4.14 -10.51 -8.83
C GLY A 40 5.18 -10.21 -7.75
N THR A 41 6.02 -9.18 -7.93
CA THR A 41 6.96 -8.70 -6.92
C THR A 41 6.19 -8.02 -5.80
N ILE A 42 6.55 -8.31 -4.55
CA ILE A 42 5.92 -7.69 -3.38
C ILE A 42 6.85 -6.63 -2.79
N SER A 43 6.42 -5.38 -2.83
CA SER A 43 7.18 -4.21 -2.36
C SER A 43 6.45 -3.54 -1.20
N ALA A 44 7.19 -3.05 -0.21
CA ALA A 44 6.63 -2.19 0.84
C ALA A 44 6.81 -0.73 0.42
N TYR A 45 5.70 -0.01 0.29
CA TYR A 45 5.69 1.41 -0.04
C TYR A 45 5.60 2.30 1.20
N HIS A 46 5.05 1.76 2.28
CA HIS A 46 5.08 2.37 3.60
C HIS A 46 5.02 1.26 4.67
N PRO A 47 5.71 1.39 5.81
CA PRO A 47 6.69 2.43 6.13
C PRO A 47 8.06 2.15 5.52
N THR A 48 9.01 3.07 5.71
CA THR A 48 10.44 2.84 5.39
C THR A 48 11.13 1.95 6.45
N GLY A 49 10.55 1.86 7.65
CA GLY A 49 11.02 1.01 8.74
C GLY A 49 10.56 -0.46 8.63
N PRO A 50 11.08 -1.33 9.51
CA PRO A 50 10.81 -2.78 9.45
C PRO A 50 9.44 -3.19 10.02
N ARG A 51 8.69 -2.27 10.65
CA ARG A 51 7.40 -2.54 11.29
C ARG A 51 6.39 -1.47 10.88
N ALA A 52 5.12 -1.85 10.78
CA ALA A 52 4.01 -0.95 10.49
C ALA A 52 4.05 0.29 11.41
N GLU A 53 3.85 1.46 10.82
CA GLU A 53 4.07 2.74 11.49
C GLU A 53 2.77 3.25 12.13
N ARG A 54 2.88 3.82 13.32
CA ARG A 54 1.71 4.30 14.05
C ARG A 54 1.18 5.59 13.42
N VAL A 55 -0.06 5.55 12.97
CA VAL A 55 -0.81 6.66 12.39
C VAL A 55 -1.90 7.09 13.36
N GLU A 56 -1.99 8.39 13.64
CA GLU A 56 -3.04 8.97 14.49
C GLU A 56 -4.39 9.03 13.76
N PRO A 57 -5.52 9.10 14.50
CA PRO A 57 -6.84 9.23 13.89
C PRO A 57 -6.94 10.45 12.98
N GLY A 58 -7.59 10.27 11.83
CA GLY A 58 -7.80 11.33 10.87
C GLY A 58 -8.43 10.82 9.58
N GLN A 59 -8.92 11.75 8.77
CA GLN A 59 -9.37 11.48 7.40
C GLN A 59 -8.31 12.01 6.44
N HIS A 60 -8.01 11.25 5.39
CA HIS A 60 -7.03 11.65 4.37
C HIS A 60 -5.66 12.00 4.95
N VAL A 61 -5.21 11.24 5.95
CA VAL A 61 -3.88 11.39 6.53
C VAL A 61 -2.87 10.97 5.49
N VAL A 62 -2.06 11.92 5.03
CA VAL A 62 -0.97 11.67 4.10
C VAL A 62 0.13 10.92 4.83
N LEU A 63 0.49 9.76 4.30
CA LEU A 63 1.62 8.98 4.80
C LEU A 63 2.93 9.58 4.28
N ASP A 64 3.97 9.49 5.10
CA ASP A 64 5.29 9.99 4.71
C ASP A 64 5.87 9.16 3.56
N GLY A 65 6.54 9.88 2.65
CA GLY A 65 7.20 9.32 1.49
C GLY A 65 6.39 9.44 0.20
N ALA A 66 7.03 9.03 -0.88
CA ALA A 66 6.44 8.90 -2.20
C ALA A 66 7.20 7.83 -2.97
N ILE A 67 6.52 7.11 -3.85
CA ILE A 67 7.11 6.03 -4.64
C ILE A 67 7.00 6.37 -6.12
N GLU A 68 8.12 6.34 -6.83
CA GLU A 68 8.14 6.41 -8.28
C GLU A 68 7.88 5.01 -8.85
N LEU A 69 6.88 4.89 -9.73
CA LEU A 69 6.54 3.62 -10.35
C LEU A 69 7.56 3.24 -11.42
N ASP A 70 8.02 1.99 -11.37
CA ASP A 70 8.94 1.45 -12.37
C ASP A 70 8.25 1.10 -13.70
N ASP A 71 9.03 0.53 -14.62
CA ASP A 71 8.58 0.13 -15.96
C ASP A 71 7.79 -1.20 -16.01
N VAL A 72 7.51 -1.87 -14.88
CA VAL A 72 6.82 -3.18 -14.83
C VAL A 72 5.33 -3.03 -15.11
N LEU A 73 4.94 -3.12 -16.38
CA LEU A 73 3.55 -2.93 -16.81
C LEU A 73 2.58 -3.99 -16.26
N GLY A 74 1.30 -3.64 -16.26
CA GLY A 74 0.18 -4.52 -15.91
C GLY A 74 -0.46 -4.14 -14.58
N ARG A 75 -1.19 -5.11 -14.01
CA ARG A 75 -1.96 -4.92 -12.78
C ARG A 75 -1.03 -4.68 -11.58
N GLU A 76 -1.24 -3.58 -10.88
CA GLU A 76 -0.64 -3.29 -9.59
C GLU A 76 -1.71 -3.36 -8.50
N THR A 77 -1.51 -4.21 -7.49
CA THR A 77 -2.47 -4.37 -6.37
C THR A 77 -1.84 -3.81 -5.10
N LEU A 78 -2.44 -2.75 -4.57
CA LEU A 78 -2.07 -2.09 -3.34
C LEU A 78 -2.90 -2.64 -2.17
N HIS A 79 -2.22 -2.93 -1.07
CA HIS A 79 -2.80 -3.35 0.20
C HIS A 79 -2.40 -2.36 1.28
N ALA A 80 -3.37 -1.56 1.75
CA ALA A 80 -3.21 -0.77 2.97
C ALA A 80 -3.66 -1.65 4.15
N VAL A 81 -2.72 -2.06 5.00
CA VAL A 81 -2.95 -2.91 6.16
C VAL A 81 -2.95 -2.06 7.42
N PHE A 82 -3.96 -2.24 8.27
CA PHE A 82 -4.21 -1.50 9.49
C PHE A 82 -4.25 -2.46 10.67
N CYS A 83 -3.29 -2.38 11.58
CA CYS A 83 -3.16 -3.28 12.71
C CYS A 83 -3.30 -2.54 14.05
N SER A 84 -3.83 -3.21 15.07
CA SER A 84 -3.84 -2.68 16.44
C SER A 84 -2.44 -2.58 17.05
N GLU A 85 -1.49 -3.40 16.60
CA GLU A 85 -0.11 -3.46 17.09
C GLU A 85 0.92 -3.29 15.97
N ALA A 86 2.17 -2.99 16.34
CA ALA A 86 3.28 -2.82 15.40
C ALA A 86 3.73 -4.18 14.83
N VAL A 87 3.10 -4.63 13.74
CA VAL A 87 3.44 -5.87 13.04
C VAL A 87 4.67 -5.67 12.15
N ALA A 88 5.49 -6.71 11.99
CA ALA A 88 6.65 -6.66 11.10
C ALA A 88 6.21 -6.62 9.63
N VAL A 89 6.84 -5.76 8.82
CA VAL A 89 6.53 -5.65 7.39
C VAL A 89 6.79 -6.98 6.67
N ASP A 90 7.82 -7.72 7.09
CA ASP A 90 8.13 -9.04 6.54
C ASP A 90 7.03 -10.07 6.80
N GLU A 91 6.31 -9.97 7.92
CA GLU A 91 5.18 -10.85 8.22
C GLU A 91 3.99 -10.54 7.30
N LEU A 92 3.73 -9.26 7.05
CA LEU A 92 2.71 -8.82 6.10
C LEU A 92 3.06 -9.25 4.67
N ARG A 93 4.34 -9.16 4.28
CA ARG A 93 4.82 -9.67 2.99
C ARG A 93 4.61 -11.18 2.89
N ALA A 94 4.98 -11.94 3.93
CA ALA A 94 4.78 -13.38 3.95
C ALA A 94 3.29 -13.79 3.84
N ALA A 95 2.37 -12.95 4.32
CA ALA A 95 0.93 -13.18 4.12
C ALA A 95 0.52 -13.04 2.64
N LEU A 96 1.03 -12.02 1.95
CA LEU A 96 0.82 -11.84 0.51
C LEU A 96 1.50 -12.91 -0.34
N GLU A 97 2.67 -13.40 0.09
CA GLU A 97 3.34 -14.53 -0.58
C GLU A 97 2.52 -15.82 -0.53
N ARG A 98 1.77 -16.03 0.57
CA ARG A 98 0.89 -17.18 0.75
C ARG A 98 -0.37 -17.10 -0.09
N ASP A 99 -1.04 -15.94 -0.11
CA ASP A 99 -2.21 -15.67 -0.94
C ASP A 99 -2.25 -14.18 -1.30
N ARG A 100 -2.09 -13.89 -2.59
CA ARG A 100 -2.05 -12.51 -3.12
C ARG A 100 -3.44 -11.93 -3.33
N ASP A 101 -4.42 -12.77 -3.64
CA ASP A 101 -5.77 -12.33 -3.97
C ASP A 101 -6.63 -12.20 -2.70
N ALA A 102 -6.40 -13.04 -1.70
CA ALA A 102 -7.08 -13.04 -0.42
C ALA A 102 -6.13 -13.24 0.77
N PRO A 103 -5.16 -12.32 1.02
CA PRO A 103 -4.22 -12.46 2.11
C PRO A 103 -4.91 -12.48 3.46
N HIS A 104 -4.59 -13.49 4.27
CA HIS A 104 -4.91 -13.53 5.68
C HIS A 104 -3.77 -12.91 6.49
N PHE A 105 -3.97 -11.65 6.91
CA PHE A 105 -3.09 -10.97 7.85
C PHE A 105 -3.36 -11.43 9.30
N ALA A 106 -2.41 -11.15 10.20
CA ALA A 106 -2.50 -11.54 11.61
C ALA A 106 -3.76 -10.98 12.30
N ASP A 107 -4.15 -11.60 13.41
CA ASP A 107 -5.28 -11.16 14.22
C ASP A 107 -5.11 -9.68 14.63
N GLY A 108 -6.20 -8.92 14.57
CA GLY A 108 -6.17 -7.47 14.85
C GLY A 108 -5.71 -6.61 13.68
N CYS A 109 -5.39 -7.20 12.52
CA CYS A 109 -5.18 -6.47 11.28
C CYS A 109 -6.40 -6.53 10.35
N THR A 110 -6.74 -5.40 9.76
CA THR A 110 -7.66 -5.30 8.62
C THR A 110 -6.91 -4.76 7.41
N SER A 111 -7.46 -4.91 6.20
CA SER A 111 -6.85 -4.30 5.02
C SER A 111 -7.88 -3.71 4.07
N ALA A 112 -7.48 -2.62 3.40
CA ALA A 112 -8.12 -2.10 2.22
C ALA A 112 -7.28 -2.45 1.00
N ARG A 113 -7.96 -2.75 -0.11
CA ARG A 113 -7.33 -3.14 -1.38
C ARG A 113 -7.70 -2.14 -2.46
N MET A 114 -6.71 -1.77 -3.27
CA MET A 114 -6.90 -0.94 -4.46
C MET A 114 -6.09 -1.54 -5.61
N VAL A 115 -6.70 -1.63 -6.78
CA VAL A 115 -6.05 -2.09 -8.01
C VAL A 115 -5.80 -0.90 -8.91
N LEU A 116 -4.61 -0.82 -9.48
CA LEU A 116 -4.23 0.12 -10.52
C LEU A 116 -3.80 -0.67 -11.75
N GLU A 117 -3.94 -0.07 -12.92
CA GLU A 117 -3.49 -0.66 -14.18
C GLU A 117 -2.33 0.17 -14.75
N LYS A 118 -1.11 -0.34 -14.67
CA LYS A 118 0.07 0.37 -15.18
C LYS A 118 0.25 0.14 -16.67
N ARG A 119 0.23 1.21 -17.46
CA ARG A 119 0.30 1.19 -18.94
C ARG A 119 1.43 2.07 -19.47
N ARG A 120 1.82 1.82 -20.72
CA ARG A 120 2.76 2.70 -21.45
C ARG A 120 2.13 4.04 -21.79
#